data_AF-A0A2T0WVP0-F1
#
_entry.id   AF-A0A2T0WVP0-F1
#
_cell.length_a   1.000
_cell.length_b   1.000
_cell.length_c   1.000
_cell.angle_alpha   90.00
_cell.angle_beta   90.00
_cell.angle_gamma   90.00
#
_symmetry.space_group_name_H-M   'P 1'
#
loop_
_entity.id
_entity.type
_entity.pdbx_description
1 polymer ?
#
loop_
_entity_poly.entity_id
_entity_poly.type
_entity_poly.pdbx_seq_one_letter_code
_entity_poly.pdbx_strand_id
1 'polypeptide(L)'
;MNAGTVYQGMVKYDLENNLVQLQNQGIETFTSSNVKQFEIFDEQYGGIRTFYTLPFPLTGDYETPVFFEILTEGEDAILLCREQIVVDNRSMGYGPMAMNPMWGPQIGGAYKLSFNYYFIKDGKIQRYSQKKKELLDIFDDRAEEVNLFMRKNRLSHDKRGDLLRITAYYNQIK
;
A
#
# COMPACT_ATOMS: atom_id res chain seq x y z
N MET A 1 -8.09 -30.94 -4.99
CA MET A 1 -6.96 -30.60 -4.09
C MET A 1 -5.84 -30.08 -4.97
N ASN A 2 -5.63 -28.76 -5.04
CA ASN A 2 -4.46 -28.22 -5.75
C ASN A 2 -3.30 -28.23 -4.76
N ALA A 3 -2.27 -29.04 -5.01
CA ALA A 3 -1.01 -28.96 -4.28
C ALA A 3 -0.48 -27.52 -4.43
N GLY A 4 -0.27 -26.83 -3.31
CA GLY A 4 0.33 -25.51 -3.34
C GLY A 4 1.81 -25.64 -3.70
N THR A 5 2.21 -25.11 -4.85
CA THR A 5 3.62 -25.05 -5.25
C THR A 5 4.24 -23.78 -4.69
N VAL A 6 5.41 -23.91 -4.07
CA VAL A 6 6.21 -22.77 -3.61
C VAL A 6 7.35 -22.55 -4.59
N TYR A 7 7.55 -21.31 -5.01
CA TYR A 7 8.64 -20.91 -5.88
C TYR A 7 9.56 -19.94 -5.16
N GLN A 8 10.86 -19.97 -5.48
CA GLN A 8 11.88 -19.11 -4.89
C GLN A 8 12.78 -18.55 -6.00
N GLY A 9 13.21 -17.30 -5.86
CA GLY A 9 14.00 -16.59 -6.87
C GLY A 9 13.92 -15.07 -6.71
N MET A 10 14.46 -14.33 -7.69
CA MET A 10 14.33 -12.87 -7.69
C MET A 10 12.92 -12.49 -8.11
N VAL A 11 12.29 -11.62 -7.32
CA VAL A 11 10.90 -11.22 -7.53
C VAL A 11 10.86 -9.79 -8.05
N LYS A 12 10.13 -9.57 -9.14
CA LYS A 12 9.69 -8.26 -9.60
C LYS A 12 8.17 -8.25 -9.58
N TYR A 13 7.55 -7.21 -9.04
CA TYR A 13 6.09 -7.14 -8.93
C TYR A 13 5.57 -5.80 -9.45
N ASP A 14 4.30 -5.83 -9.87
CA ASP A 14 3.52 -4.67 -10.29
C ASP A 14 2.14 -4.82 -9.67
N LEU A 15 1.89 -4.05 -8.60
CA LEU A 15 0.60 -4.10 -7.91
C LEU A 15 -0.51 -3.49 -8.74
N GLU A 16 -0.23 -2.47 -9.56
CA GLU A 16 -1.24 -1.80 -10.39
C GLU A 16 -1.85 -2.79 -11.39
N ASN A 17 -0.99 -3.59 -12.03
CA ASN A 17 -1.40 -4.62 -12.98
C ASN A 17 -1.67 -6.00 -12.34
N ASN A 18 -1.47 -6.13 -11.02
CA ASN A 18 -1.56 -7.39 -10.27
C ASN A 18 -0.69 -8.52 -10.89
N LEU A 19 0.57 -8.20 -11.17
CA LEU A 19 1.55 -9.12 -11.76
C LEU A 19 2.74 -9.35 -10.82
N VAL A 20 3.23 -10.58 -10.78
CA VAL A 20 4.48 -10.97 -10.12
C VAL A 20 5.31 -11.77 -11.11
N GLN A 21 6.54 -11.34 -11.35
CA GLN A 21 7.51 -12.04 -12.17
C GLN A 21 8.58 -12.65 -11.27
N LEU A 22 8.82 -13.93 -11.47
CA LEU A 22 9.87 -14.67 -10.79
C LEU A 22 10.99 -15.00 -11.77
N GLN A 23 12.20 -14.62 -11.42
CA GLN A 23 13.41 -15.00 -12.13
C GLN A 23 14.16 -16.08 -11.34
N ASN A 24 14.27 -17.25 -11.95
CA ASN A 24 15.08 -18.37 -11.46
C ASN A 24 15.93 -18.96 -12.61
N GLN A 25 15.44 -19.98 -13.31
CA GLN A 25 16.07 -20.53 -14.54
C GLN A 25 15.54 -19.88 -15.83
N GLY A 26 14.46 -19.11 -15.71
CA GLY A 26 13.82 -18.31 -16.75
C GLY A 26 12.98 -17.22 -16.08
N ILE A 27 12.13 -16.52 -16.86
CA ILE A 27 11.18 -15.53 -16.33
C ILE A 27 9.79 -16.15 -16.37
N GLU A 28 9.23 -16.42 -15.20
CA GLU A 28 7.85 -16.86 -15.04
C GLU A 28 7.00 -15.67 -14.60
N THR A 29 5.83 -15.48 -15.21
CA THR A 29 4.89 -14.40 -14.85
C THR A 29 3.63 -15.00 -14.25
N PHE A 30 3.28 -14.53 -13.07
CA PHE A 30 2.10 -14.92 -12.32
C PHE A 30 1.16 -13.72 -12.18
N THR A 31 -0.14 -14.00 -12.12
CA THR A 31 -1.19 -13.02 -11.84
C THR A 31 -1.81 -13.27 -10.47
N SER A 32 -2.56 -12.30 -9.94
CA SER A 32 -3.30 -12.46 -8.68
C SER A 32 -4.26 -13.66 -8.68
N SER A 33 -4.75 -14.12 -9.83
CA SER A 33 -5.60 -15.32 -9.92
C SER A 33 -4.87 -16.62 -9.57
N ASN A 34 -3.55 -16.66 -9.75
CA ASN A 34 -2.75 -17.88 -9.62
C ASN A 34 -1.79 -17.85 -8.42
N VAL A 35 -1.71 -16.71 -7.72
CA VAL A 35 -0.85 -16.51 -6.55
C VAL A 35 -1.73 -16.29 -5.34
N LYS A 36 -1.48 -17.04 -4.26
CA LYS A 36 -2.16 -16.82 -2.96
C LYS A 36 -1.45 -15.77 -2.13
N GLN A 37 -0.14 -15.89 -2.04
CA GLN A 37 0.73 -14.98 -1.30
C GLN A 37 2.11 -14.96 -1.95
N PHE A 38 2.85 -13.88 -1.76
CA PHE A 38 4.27 -13.81 -2.06
C PHE A 38 4.98 -12.91 -1.05
N GLU A 39 6.26 -13.17 -0.85
CA GLU A 39 7.11 -12.43 0.08
C GLU A 39 8.30 -11.87 -0.69
N ILE A 40 8.70 -10.65 -0.34
CA ILE A 40 9.92 -10.05 -0.85
C ILE A 40 10.78 -9.59 0.33
N PHE A 41 12.08 -9.64 0.15
CA PHE A 41 13.01 -9.00 1.05
C PHE A 41 13.27 -7.57 0.59
N ASP A 42 12.93 -6.59 1.42
CA ASP A 42 13.19 -5.18 1.16
C ASP A 42 14.60 -4.83 1.64
N GLU A 43 15.54 -4.69 0.69
CA GLU A 43 16.94 -4.33 0.99
C GLU A 43 17.08 -2.89 1.50
N GLN A 44 16.12 -2.00 1.20
CA GLN A 44 16.20 -0.58 1.56
C GLN A 44 15.80 -0.33 3.01
N TYR A 45 14.75 -1.02 3.49
CA TYR A 45 14.22 -0.82 4.84
C TYR A 45 14.53 -1.97 5.80
N GLY A 46 15.07 -3.08 5.30
CA GLY A 46 15.40 -4.26 6.09
C GLY A 46 14.14 -4.92 6.64
N GLY A 47 13.59 -5.87 5.89
CA GLY A 47 12.42 -6.62 6.33
C GLY A 47 11.82 -7.49 5.26
N ILE A 48 11.00 -8.45 5.69
CA ILE A 48 10.15 -9.23 4.80
C ILE A 48 8.84 -8.46 4.63
N ARG A 49 8.49 -8.14 3.38
CA ARG A 49 7.18 -7.60 3.03
C ARG A 49 6.34 -8.74 2.50
N THR A 50 5.19 -8.95 3.12
CA THR A 50 4.28 -10.03 2.78
C THR A 50 3.07 -9.48 2.04
N PHE A 51 2.77 -10.10 0.91
CA PHE A 51 1.66 -9.74 0.04
C PHE A 51 0.68 -10.89 -0.06
N TYR A 52 -0.60 -10.57 0.05
CA TYR A 52 -1.70 -11.53 -0.06
C TYR A 52 -2.64 -11.15 -1.19
N THR A 53 -3.19 -12.17 -1.82
CA THR A 53 -4.29 -12.00 -2.78
C THR A 53 -5.61 -12.01 -2.02
N LEU A 54 -6.35 -10.91 -2.11
CA LEU A 54 -7.67 -10.78 -1.52
C LEU A 54 -8.70 -10.36 -2.59
N PRO A 55 -9.95 -10.83 -2.52
CA PRO A 55 -11.01 -10.37 -3.41
C PRO A 55 -11.35 -8.91 -3.09
N PHE A 56 -11.25 -8.03 -4.08
CA PHE A 56 -11.60 -6.61 -3.94
C PHE A 56 -12.12 -6.02 -5.25
N PRO A 57 -13.18 -5.19 -5.23
CA PRO A 57 -13.68 -4.52 -6.42
C PRO A 57 -12.86 -3.25 -6.70
N LEU A 58 -11.80 -3.37 -7.51
CA LEU A 58 -11.01 -2.20 -7.96
C LEU A 58 -11.81 -1.30 -8.91
N THR A 59 -12.63 -1.90 -9.78
CA THR A 59 -13.42 -1.21 -10.80
C THR A 59 -14.82 -1.80 -10.86
N GLY A 60 -15.84 -1.00 -10.54
CA GLY A 60 -17.24 -1.45 -10.50
C GLY A 60 -17.56 -2.25 -9.24
N ASP A 61 -18.51 -3.19 -9.35
CA ASP A 61 -19.05 -3.93 -8.20
C ASP A 61 -18.55 -5.40 -8.12
N TYR A 62 -17.71 -5.86 -9.06
CA TYR A 62 -17.25 -7.24 -9.11
C TYR A 62 -15.91 -7.41 -8.37
N GLU A 63 -15.87 -8.35 -7.44
CA GLU A 63 -14.65 -8.67 -6.71
C GLU A 63 -13.68 -9.48 -7.58
N THR A 64 -12.48 -8.95 -7.76
CA THR A 64 -11.40 -9.64 -8.45
C THR A 64 -10.27 -9.96 -7.49
N PRO A 65 -9.46 -11.01 -7.72
CA PRO A 65 -8.26 -11.26 -6.93
C PRO A 65 -7.27 -10.10 -7.10
N VAL A 66 -6.85 -9.51 -5.99
CA VAL A 66 -6.01 -8.29 -5.97
C VAL A 66 -4.91 -8.45 -4.94
N PHE A 67 -3.69 -8.03 -5.29
CA PHE A 67 -2.57 -8.08 -4.33
C PHE A 67 -2.62 -6.94 -3.31
N PHE A 68 -2.42 -7.26 -2.04
CA PHE A 68 -2.30 -6.30 -0.95
C PHE A 68 -1.06 -6.61 -0.12
N GLU A 69 -0.29 -5.58 0.22
CA GLU A 69 0.73 -5.67 1.26
C GLU A 69 0.05 -5.60 2.63
N ILE A 70 0.43 -6.49 3.54
CA ILE A 70 0.01 -6.40 4.94
C ILE A 70 1.01 -5.55 5.71
N LEU A 71 0.50 -4.52 6.38
CA LEU A 71 1.30 -3.59 7.17
C LEU A 71 1.25 -3.87 8.66
N THR A 72 0.13 -4.38 9.18
CA THR A 72 -0.02 -4.73 10.60
C THR A 72 -0.67 -6.09 10.75
N GLU A 73 -0.25 -6.84 11.75
CA GLU A 73 -0.93 -8.04 12.21
C GLU A 73 -1.81 -7.69 13.42
N GLY A 74 -3.08 -8.07 13.39
CA GLY A 74 -4.04 -7.82 14.46
C GLY A 74 -5.38 -8.46 14.17
N GLU A 75 -6.15 -8.77 15.21
CA GLU A 75 -7.43 -9.46 15.07
C GLU A 75 -8.57 -8.50 14.71
N ASP A 76 -8.55 -7.28 15.25
CA ASP A 76 -9.65 -6.31 15.07
C ASP A 76 -9.54 -5.45 13.82
N ALA A 77 -8.34 -4.93 13.54
CA ALA A 77 -8.08 -4.14 12.35
C ALA A 77 -6.74 -4.51 11.71
N ILE A 78 -6.76 -4.86 10.43
CA ILE A 78 -5.57 -5.11 9.63
C ILE A 78 -5.40 -3.97 8.64
N LEU A 79 -4.28 -3.25 8.74
CA LEU A 79 -3.89 -2.26 7.76
C LEU A 79 -3.25 -2.95 6.55
N LEU A 80 -3.77 -2.64 5.38
CA LEU A 80 -3.25 -3.06 4.08
C LEU A 80 -2.77 -1.85 3.30
N CYS A 81 -1.82 -2.05 2.38
CA CYS A 81 -1.50 -1.05 1.38
C CYS A 81 -1.22 -1.61 -0.01
N ARG A 82 -1.36 -0.72 -1.00
CA ARG A 82 -0.93 -0.91 -2.38
C ARG A 82 -0.08 0.29 -2.78
N GLU A 83 1.17 0.05 -3.14
CA GLU A 83 2.03 1.08 -3.71
C GLU A 83 1.64 1.38 -5.17
N GLN A 84 1.83 2.63 -5.56
CA GLN A 84 1.61 3.15 -6.90
C GLN A 84 2.72 4.17 -7.19
N ILE A 85 3.21 4.18 -8.42
CA ILE A 85 4.18 5.19 -8.87
C ILE A 85 3.38 6.36 -9.41
N VAL A 86 3.47 7.52 -8.74
CA VAL A 86 2.84 8.76 -9.22
C VAL A 86 3.89 9.72 -9.73
N VAL A 87 3.58 10.45 -10.79
CA VAL A 87 4.43 11.54 -11.28
C VAL A 87 4.04 12.81 -10.53
N ASP A 88 4.92 13.32 -9.68
CA ASP A 88 4.68 14.58 -8.99
C ASP A 88 5.17 15.75 -9.85
N ASN A 89 4.21 16.45 -10.47
CA ASN A 89 4.49 17.61 -11.30
C ASN A 89 4.53 18.93 -10.48
N ARG A 90 4.42 18.88 -9.15
CA ARG A 90 4.39 20.07 -8.28
C ARG A 90 5.73 20.77 -8.12
N SER A 91 6.82 20.20 -8.65
CA SER A 91 8.08 20.92 -8.89
C SER A 91 8.05 21.75 -10.18
N MET A 92 6.87 21.98 -10.79
CA MET A 92 6.66 23.08 -11.72
C MET A 92 6.43 24.36 -10.91
N GLY A 93 7.49 24.86 -10.27
CA GLY A 93 7.51 26.22 -9.81
C GLY A 93 7.24 27.12 -11.01
N TYR A 94 6.15 27.89 -10.95
CA TYR A 94 5.88 29.04 -11.82
C TYR A 94 6.96 30.12 -11.60
N GLY A 95 8.21 29.80 -11.96
CA GLY A 95 9.29 30.76 -12.07
C GLY A 95 9.28 31.35 -13.48
N PRO A 96 9.35 32.68 -13.64
CA PRO A 96 9.40 33.27 -14.97
C PRO A 96 10.71 32.86 -15.65
N MET A 97 10.57 32.27 -16.84
CA MET A 97 11.59 32.20 -17.89
C MET A 97 12.95 31.55 -17.54
N ALA A 98 13.15 30.35 -18.07
CA ALA A 98 14.45 29.95 -18.63
C ALA A 98 14.22 29.14 -19.92
N MET A 99 13.70 29.80 -20.96
CA MET A 99 13.74 29.30 -22.34
C MET A 99 15.19 29.35 -22.84
N ASN A 100 15.95 28.28 -22.61
CA ASN A 100 17.24 28.08 -23.27
C ASN A 100 16.98 27.44 -24.65
N PRO A 101 17.27 28.10 -25.80
CA PRO A 101 16.90 27.61 -27.14
C PRO A 101 17.67 26.36 -27.59
N MET A 102 18.66 25.92 -26.80
CA MET A 102 19.62 24.90 -27.18
C MET A 102 19.33 23.51 -26.59
N TRP A 103 18.43 23.42 -25.62
CA TRP A 103 18.07 22.17 -24.95
C TRP A 103 16.56 22.15 -24.75
N GLY A 104 15.90 21.20 -25.42
CA GLY A 104 14.44 21.06 -25.46
C GLY A 104 13.78 20.97 -24.08
N PRO A 105 12.44 20.86 -24.02
CA PRO A 105 11.68 20.96 -22.78
C PRO A 105 12.24 20.02 -21.70
N GLN A 106 12.59 20.57 -20.53
CA GLN A 106 12.89 19.76 -19.36
C GLN A 106 11.61 19.03 -18.96
N ILE A 107 11.51 17.75 -19.32
CA ILE A 107 10.47 16.85 -18.83
C ILE A 107 10.84 16.49 -17.38
N GLY A 108 10.61 17.44 -16.46
CA GLY A 108 10.95 17.34 -15.05
C GLY A 108 9.78 16.84 -14.21
N GLY A 109 9.37 15.58 -14.41
CA GLY A 109 8.46 14.90 -13.48
C GLY A 109 9.27 13.97 -12.58
N ALA A 110 9.26 14.21 -11.26
CA ALA A 110 9.87 13.27 -10.32
C ALA A 110 8.89 12.12 -10.05
N TYR A 111 9.31 10.88 -10.27
CA TYR A 111 8.55 9.71 -9.84
C TYR A 111 8.55 9.66 -8.32
N LYS A 112 7.36 9.63 -7.72
CA LYS A 112 7.16 9.51 -6.28
C LYS A 112 6.38 8.23 -6.00
N LEU A 113 6.88 7.44 -5.05
CA LEU A 113 6.14 6.30 -4.52
C LEU A 113 5.00 6.82 -3.65
N SER A 114 3.77 6.45 -4.00
CA SER A 114 2.55 6.78 -3.25
C SER A 114 1.88 5.48 -2.80
N PHE A 115 1.10 5.54 -1.74
CA PHE A 115 0.45 4.37 -1.14
C PHE A 115 -1.06 4.61 -1.04
N ASN A 116 -1.82 3.65 -1.53
CA ASN A 116 -3.24 3.53 -1.24
C ASN A 116 -3.41 2.63 -0.01
N TYR A 117 -4.13 3.11 1.00
CA TYR A 117 -4.37 2.36 2.24
C TYR A 117 -5.77 1.77 2.26
N TYR A 118 -5.88 0.61 2.90
CA TYR A 118 -7.13 -0.11 3.10
C TYR A 118 -7.12 -0.73 4.50
N PHE A 119 -8.30 -0.94 5.07
CA PHE A 119 -8.46 -1.65 6.33
C PHE A 119 -9.30 -2.89 6.10
N ILE A 120 -8.90 -4.02 6.70
CA ILE A 120 -9.85 -5.09 7.00
C ILE A 120 -10.35 -4.85 8.42
N LYS A 121 -11.67 -4.70 8.56
CA LYS A 121 -12.38 -4.68 9.85
C LYS A 121 -13.68 -5.46 9.68
N ASP A 122 -14.03 -6.28 10.66
CA ASP A 122 -15.25 -7.11 10.63
C ASP A 122 -15.37 -7.99 9.36
N GLY A 123 -14.22 -8.47 8.86
CA GLY A 123 -14.12 -9.29 7.65
C GLY A 123 -14.36 -8.54 6.33
N LYS A 124 -14.47 -7.20 6.35
CA LYS A 124 -14.66 -6.38 5.15
C LYS A 124 -13.44 -5.52 4.86
N ILE A 125 -13.03 -5.51 3.59
CA ILE A 125 -11.99 -4.60 3.09
C ILE A 125 -12.66 -3.27 2.74
N GLN A 126 -12.18 -2.19 3.35
CA GLN A 126 -12.61 -0.83 3.04
C GLN A 126 -11.41 0.04 2.69
N ARG A 127 -11.54 0.83 1.63
CA ARG A 127 -10.52 1.81 1.22
C ARG A 127 -10.48 2.94 2.24
N TYR A 128 -9.27 3.39 2.58
CA TYR A 128 -9.06 4.55 3.44
C TYR A 128 -8.59 5.76 2.62
N SER A 129 -9.38 6.84 2.60
CA SER A 129 -9.06 8.05 1.84
C SER A 129 -8.04 8.98 2.50
N GLN A 130 -7.37 8.52 3.57
CA GLN A 130 -6.40 9.31 4.35
C GLN A 130 -7.01 10.52 5.05
N LYS A 131 -8.33 10.55 5.22
CA LYS A 131 -9.02 11.59 5.99
C LYS A 131 -9.10 11.21 7.45
N LYS A 132 -8.80 12.15 8.34
CA LYS A 132 -8.90 11.92 9.80
C LYS A 132 -10.28 11.42 10.22
N LYS A 133 -11.35 12.04 9.71
CA LYS A 133 -12.73 11.67 10.08
C LYS A 133 -13.00 10.20 9.78
N GLU A 134 -12.70 9.77 8.56
CA GLU A 134 -12.87 8.40 8.12
C GLU A 134 -12.04 7.42 8.96
N LEU A 135 -10.81 7.78 9.35
CA LEU A 135 -10.00 6.92 10.23
C LEU A 135 -10.68 6.68 11.58
N LEU A 136 -11.26 7.73 12.15
CA LEU A 136 -11.98 7.63 13.42
C LEU A 136 -13.31 6.89 13.26
N ASP A 137 -13.98 7.04 12.11
CA ASP A 137 -15.18 6.26 11.78
C ASP A 137 -14.82 4.76 11.65
N ILE A 138 -13.66 4.42 11.07
CA ILE A 138 -13.16 3.04 10.98
C ILE A 138 -12.89 2.47 12.37
N PHE A 139 -12.34 3.26 13.30
CA PHE A 139 -12.06 2.82 14.68
C PHE A 139 -13.19 3.15 15.67
N ASP A 140 -14.41 3.35 15.17
CA ASP A 140 -15.64 3.75 15.89
C ASP A 140 -15.62 3.62 17.43
N ASP A 141 -15.43 2.40 17.94
CA ASP A 141 -15.52 1.97 19.33
C ASP A 141 -14.40 2.50 20.22
N ARG A 142 -13.26 2.85 19.63
CA ARG A 142 -12.08 3.41 20.31
C ARG A 142 -11.61 4.72 19.69
N ALA A 143 -12.50 5.42 18.99
CA ALA A 143 -12.16 6.64 18.26
C ALA A 143 -11.56 7.73 19.18
N GLU A 144 -12.09 7.88 20.39
CA GLU A 144 -11.60 8.88 21.35
C GLU A 144 -10.20 8.53 21.89
N GLU A 145 -9.96 7.27 22.26
CA GLU A 145 -8.66 6.80 22.72
C GLU A 145 -7.61 6.90 21.61
N VAL A 146 -7.96 6.53 20.38
CA VAL A 146 -7.08 6.66 19.20
C VAL A 146 -6.77 8.13 18.91
N ASN A 147 -7.77 9.01 18.90
CA ASN A 147 -7.59 10.44 18.66
C ASN A 147 -6.70 11.08 19.75
N LEU A 148 -6.86 10.66 21.01
CA LEU A 148 -6.00 11.11 22.11
C LEU A 148 -4.56 10.62 21.92
N PHE A 149 -4.37 9.35 21.58
CA PHE A 149 -3.06 8.77 21.32
C PHE A 149 -2.33 9.49 20.18
N MET A 150 -3.04 9.77 19.08
CA MET A 150 -2.50 10.55 17.96
C MET A 150 -2.03 11.94 18.41
N ARG A 151 -2.85 12.65 19.20
CA ARG A 151 -2.51 14.00 19.69
C ARG A 151 -1.29 13.99 20.61
N LYS A 152 -1.26 13.06 21.58
CA LYS A 152 -0.15 12.94 22.55
C LYS A 152 1.17 12.63 21.88
N ASN A 153 1.16 11.77 20.86
CA ASN A 153 2.36 11.32 20.15
C ASN A 153 2.65 12.12 18.86
N ARG A 154 1.85 13.16 18.57
CA ARG A 154 1.97 14.00 17.36
C ARG A 154 1.96 13.19 16.05
N LEU A 155 1.16 12.12 16.02
CA LEU A 155 1.06 11.21 14.88
C LEU A 155 0.16 11.81 13.80
N SER A 156 0.59 11.67 12.55
CA SER A 156 -0.17 12.05 11.36
C SER A 156 -0.98 10.87 10.85
N HIS A 157 -2.25 11.09 10.49
CA HIS A 157 -3.18 10.03 10.07
C HIS A 157 -2.97 9.56 8.63
N ASP A 158 -2.13 10.27 7.88
CA ASP A 158 -1.85 10.08 6.45
C ASP A 158 -0.41 9.58 6.17
N LYS A 159 0.44 9.50 7.20
CA LYS A 159 1.82 8.99 7.06
C LYS A 159 1.87 7.50 7.35
N ARG A 160 2.49 6.71 6.46
CA ARG A 160 2.63 5.25 6.57
C ARG A 160 3.09 4.79 7.97
N GLY A 161 4.21 5.34 8.44
CA GLY A 161 4.82 4.97 9.73
C GLY A 161 3.95 5.33 10.93
N ASP A 162 3.25 6.47 10.88
CA ASP A 162 2.36 6.89 11.95
C ASP A 162 1.06 6.09 11.93
N LEU A 163 0.50 5.80 10.74
CA LEU A 163 -0.69 4.99 10.55
C LEU A 163 -0.48 3.56 11.07
N LEU A 164 0.68 2.96 10.79
CA LEU A 164 1.13 1.69 11.39
C LEU A 164 1.03 1.72 12.91
N ARG A 165 1.57 2.75 13.56
CA ARG A 165 1.57 2.90 15.02
C ARG A 165 0.17 3.14 15.57
N ILE A 166 -0.66 3.89 14.84
CA ILE A 166 -2.06 4.14 15.21
C ILE A 166 -2.87 2.83 15.17
N THR A 167 -2.76 2.06 14.09
CA THR A 167 -3.47 0.78 13.94
C THR A 167 -2.99 -0.23 14.98
N ALA A 168 -1.68 -0.33 15.21
CA ALA A 168 -1.14 -1.20 16.24
C ALA A 168 -1.65 -0.82 17.64
N TYR A 169 -1.76 0.48 17.95
CA TYR A 169 -2.33 0.94 19.21
C TYR A 169 -3.82 0.59 19.33
N TYR A 170 -4.60 0.76 18.28
CA TYR A 170 -6.02 0.37 18.26
C TYR A 170 -6.19 -1.13 18.61
N ASN A 171 -5.42 -2.00 17.97
CA ASN A 171 -5.47 -3.45 18.22
C ASN A 171 -4.97 -3.83 19.63
N GLN A 172 -4.22 -2.97 20.33
CA GLN A 172 -3.76 -3.24 21.70
C GLN A 172 -4.80 -2.88 22.77
N ILE A 173 -5.73 -1.99 22.46
CA ILE A 173 -6.73 -1.47 23.43
C ILE A 173 -8.12 -2.07 23.22
N LYS A 174 -8.24 -3.01 22.29
CA LYS A 174 -9.45 -3.77 22.01
C LYS A 174 -9.31 -5.17 22.60
#